data_AF-A0A4U9WL53-F1
#
_entry.id   AF-A0A4U9WL53-F1
#
_cell.length_a   1.000
_cell.length_b   1.000
_cell.length_c   1.000
_cell.angle_alpha   90.00
_cell.angle_beta   90.00
_cell.angle_gamma   90.00
#
_symmetry.space_group_name_H-M   'P 1'
#
loop_
_entity.id
_entity.type
_entity.pdbx_description
1 polymer ?
#
loop_
_entity_poly.entity_id
_entity_poly.type
_entity_poly.pdbx_seq_one_letter_code
_entity_poly.pdbx_strand_id
1 'polypeptide(L)'
;MLVKINMQELPEQTVRFTPPDNDPNGSEVCISPELVEQFGLKPTAQADLTWWDQGQCLVLSSLPGMTAQGDLGTSTMSINLPQVYLEYTSADWDPPSRWEEGIPGLLVDYNVNAQTQRQLKDHNQGYSVNGNGTLGANLGAWRLRADWQTQYAHQGKSPTRTNWDWSRYYAYRAIPRLRAKLTMGEDYLTSDIFDSFRFAGLSLVSDDNMLPPNLRGYAPEINGVARTNAKVVISQQGRVLQENLCGYRTLPYPGYQRCGIRAFGYPY
;
A
#
# COMPACT_ATOMS: atom_id res chain seq x y z
N MET A 1 -14.55 23.22 5.47
CA MET A 1 -13.77 23.76 6.60
C MET A 1 -12.59 22.84 6.81
N LEU A 2 -11.39 23.37 6.97
CA LEU A 2 -10.19 22.58 7.24
C LEU A 2 -10.21 22.14 8.71
N VAL A 3 -10.19 20.84 8.96
CA VAL A 3 -10.19 20.29 10.33
C VAL A 3 -8.77 19.94 10.74
N LYS A 4 -8.34 20.42 11.91
CA LYS A 4 -7.02 20.17 12.48
C LYS A 4 -7.15 19.44 13.80
N ILE A 5 -6.51 18.28 13.94
CA ILE A 5 -6.45 17.50 15.19
C ILE A 5 -5.01 17.49 15.68
N ASN A 6 -4.73 18.09 16.83
CA ASN A 6 -3.37 18.15 17.40
C ASN A 6 -2.31 18.59 16.36
N MET A 7 -2.67 19.58 15.52
CA MET A 7 -1.89 20.11 14.38
C MET A 7 -1.82 19.23 13.12
N GLN A 8 -2.37 18.01 13.11
CA GLN A 8 -2.56 17.24 11.87
C GLN A 8 -3.79 17.72 11.11
N GLU A 9 -3.62 17.96 9.82
CA GLU A 9 -4.69 18.41 8.94
C GLU A 9 -5.45 17.20 8.38
N LEU A 10 -6.77 17.22 8.50
CA LEU A 10 -7.67 16.28 7.83
C LEU A 10 -8.18 16.90 6.51
N PRO A 11 -8.68 16.07 5.58
CA PRO A 11 -9.40 16.56 4.41
C PRO A 11 -10.50 17.54 4.78
N GLU A 12 -10.80 18.48 3.89
CA GLU A 12 -11.86 19.45 4.14
C GLU A 12 -13.22 18.77 4.29
N GLN A 13 -13.94 19.13 5.36
CA GLN A 13 -15.24 18.56 5.67
C GLN A 13 -16.25 19.66 6.00
N THR A 14 -17.54 19.31 5.87
CA THR A 14 -18.64 20.16 6.28
C THR A 14 -18.86 19.98 7.78
N VAL A 15 -18.66 21.05 8.54
CA VAL A 15 -18.86 21.08 9.99
C VAL A 15 -20.08 21.94 10.28
N ARG A 16 -20.98 21.43 11.13
CA ARG A 16 -22.19 22.16 11.55
C ARG A 16 -21.91 22.88 12.87
N PHE A 17 -22.47 24.08 12.99
CA PHE A 17 -22.44 24.86 14.21
C PHE A 17 -23.86 24.96 14.75
N THR A 18 -24.08 24.53 15.99
CA THR A 18 -25.40 24.49 16.63
C THR A 18 -25.36 25.27 17.94
N PRO A 19 -26.46 25.95 18.31
CA PRO A 19 -26.53 26.58 19.62
C PRO A 19 -26.57 25.51 20.72
N PRO A 20 -25.72 25.60 21.75
CA PRO A 20 -25.76 24.67 22.87
C PRO A 20 -27.04 24.86 23.70
N ASP A 21 -27.53 23.79 24.33
CA ASP A 21 -28.75 23.82 25.15
C ASP A 21 -28.69 24.85 26.29
N ASN A 22 -27.48 25.17 26.77
CA ASN A 22 -27.23 26.10 27.86
C ASN A 22 -27.11 27.57 27.42
N ASP A 23 -26.91 27.85 26.13
CA ASP A 23 -26.80 29.23 25.61
C ASP A 23 -27.40 29.34 24.20
N PRO A 24 -28.63 29.85 24.05
CA PRO A 24 -29.30 30.04 22.77
C PRO A 24 -28.59 30.99 21.80
N ASN A 25 -27.71 31.86 22.29
CA ASN A 25 -26.89 32.76 21.47
C ASN A 25 -25.46 32.21 21.27
N GLY A 26 -25.14 31.10 21.91
CA GLY A 26 -23.89 30.39 21.74
C GLY A 26 -23.83 29.69 20.39
N SER A 27 -22.62 29.35 19.95
CA SER A 27 -22.39 28.54 18.77
C SER A 27 -21.31 27.53 19.12
N GLU A 28 -21.72 26.27 19.25
CA GLU A 28 -20.82 25.16 19.51
C GLU A 28 -20.63 24.35 18.24
N VAL A 29 -19.43 23.79 18.09
CA VAL A 29 -19.13 22.94 16.95
C VAL A 29 -19.76 21.57 17.16
N CYS A 30 -20.64 21.17 16.25
CA CYS A 30 -21.16 19.81 16.22
C CYS A 30 -20.15 18.89 15.53
N ILE A 31 -19.50 18.04 16.32
CA ILE A 31 -18.59 17.00 15.85
C ILE A 31 -19.41 15.74 15.59
N SER A 32 -19.54 15.35 14.33
CA SER A 32 -20.35 14.19 13.95
C SER A 32 -19.65 12.86 14.27
N PRO A 33 -20.41 11.75 14.41
CA PRO A 33 -19.83 10.42 14.59
C PRO A 33 -18.78 10.05 13.55
N GLU A 34 -19.04 10.37 12.28
CA GLU A 34 -18.14 10.07 11.16
C GLU A 34 -16.81 10.85 11.26
N LEU A 35 -16.84 12.06 11.83
CA LEU A 35 -15.64 12.84 12.08
C LEU A 35 -14.84 12.27 13.26
N VAL A 36 -15.53 11.80 14.32
CA VAL A 36 -14.89 11.17 15.48
C VAL A 36 -14.19 9.86 15.12
N GLU A 37 -14.72 9.08 14.17
CA GLU A 37 -14.05 7.87 13.68
C GLU A 37 -12.64 8.18 13.11
N GLN A 38 -12.45 9.36 12.53
CA GLN A 38 -11.16 9.81 11.99
C GLN A 38 -10.19 10.33 13.05
N PHE A 39 -10.62 10.44 14.32
CA PHE A 39 -9.74 10.91 15.40
C PHE A 39 -8.68 9.88 15.76
N GLY A 40 -8.91 8.59 15.46
CA GLY A 40 -8.01 7.51 15.87
C GLY A 40 -8.02 7.32 17.39
N LEU A 41 -9.20 7.35 18.01
CA LEU A 41 -9.36 7.11 19.45
C LEU A 41 -9.15 5.63 19.80
N LYS A 42 -8.57 5.36 20.98
CA LYS A 42 -8.50 4.02 21.56
C LYS A 42 -9.92 3.46 21.79
N PRO A 43 -10.13 2.13 21.69
CA PRO A 43 -11.44 1.52 21.93
C PRO A 43 -12.06 1.85 23.29
N THR A 44 -11.23 2.01 24.33
CA THR A 44 -11.69 2.41 25.67
C THR A 44 -12.23 3.85 25.67
N ALA A 45 -11.55 4.77 24.99
CA ALA A 45 -11.99 6.16 24.89
C ALA A 45 -13.25 6.31 24.02
N GLN A 46 -13.41 5.46 23.01
CA GLN A 46 -14.64 5.42 22.19
C GLN A 46 -15.86 4.96 22.99
N ALA A 47 -15.68 4.07 23.98
CA ALA A 47 -16.77 3.58 24.81
C ALA A 47 -17.32 4.63 25.78
N ASP A 48 -16.48 5.61 26.17
CA ASP A 48 -16.84 6.68 27.11
C ASP A 48 -17.51 7.89 26.42
N LEU A 49 -17.63 7.87 25.08
CA LEU A 49 -18.22 8.97 24.32
C LEU A 49 -19.71 9.10 24.59
N THR A 50 -20.14 10.32 24.89
CA THR A 50 -21.54 10.68 25.00
C THR A 50 -21.94 11.62 23.87
N TRP A 51 -23.20 11.51 23.45
CA TRP A 51 -23.72 12.22 22.29
C TRP A 51 -24.94 13.04 22.70
N TRP A 52 -25.10 14.20 22.07
CA TRP A 52 -26.27 15.07 22.18
C TRP A 52 -26.88 15.30 20.79
N ASP A 53 -27.96 16.07 20.72
CA ASP A 53 -28.72 16.32 19.48
C ASP A 53 -29.09 15.01 18.73
N GLN A 54 -29.82 14.13 19.42
CA GLN A 54 -30.25 12.83 18.88
C GLN A 54 -29.10 11.91 18.42
N GLY A 55 -27.91 12.06 18.99
CA GLY A 55 -26.75 11.24 18.65
C GLY A 55 -25.90 11.80 17.51
N GLN A 56 -26.14 13.03 17.07
CA GLN A 56 -25.46 13.64 15.92
C GLN A 56 -24.23 14.45 16.32
N CYS A 57 -24.12 14.90 17.56
CA CYS A 57 -23.02 15.75 18.01
C CYS A 57 -22.32 15.14 19.23
N LEU A 58 -21.00 15.13 19.22
CA LEU A 58 -20.20 14.70 20.37
C LEU A 58 -20.31 15.71 21.52
N VAL A 59 -20.49 15.21 22.74
CA VAL A 59 -20.35 16.03 23.95
C VAL A 59 -18.86 16.17 24.28
N LEU A 60 -18.28 17.37 24.17
CA LEU A 60 -16.84 17.57 24.37
C LEU A 60 -16.35 17.17 25.78
N SER A 61 -17.21 17.28 26.79
CA SER A 61 -16.88 16.88 28.17
C SER A 61 -16.79 15.36 28.38
N SER A 62 -17.21 14.56 27.39
CA SER A 62 -17.02 13.10 27.42
C SER A 62 -15.55 12.68 27.40
N LEU A 63 -14.68 13.53 26.82
CA LEU A 63 -13.23 13.35 26.83
C LEU A 63 -12.59 14.49 27.63
N PRO A 64 -12.34 14.31 28.94
CA PRO A 64 -11.75 15.35 29.78
C PRO A 64 -10.45 15.91 29.19
N GLY A 65 -10.41 17.24 29.02
CA GLY A 65 -9.27 17.95 28.44
C GLY A 65 -9.32 18.12 26.92
N MET A 66 -10.36 17.61 26.25
CA MET A 66 -10.61 17.90 24.84
C MET A 66 -11.16 19.32 24.68
N THR A 67 -10.67 20.04 23.68
CA THR A 67 -11.25 21.33 23.25
C THR A 67 -11.45 21.35 21.74
N ALA A 68 -12.50 22.02 21.29
CA ALA A 68 -12.78 22.23 19.88
C ALA A 68 -13.11 23.71 19.67
N GLN A 69 -12.42 24.34 18.72
CA GLN A 69 -12.61 25.75 18.40
C GLN A 69 -12.71 25.91 16.88
N GLY A 70 -13.83 26.46 16.43
CA GLY A 70 -14.04 26.85 15.05
C GLY A 70 -13.69 28.33 14.86
N ASP A 71 -12.85 28.63 13.88
CA ASP A 71 -12.63 29.98 13.36
C ASP A 71 -13.30 30.09 11.97
N LEU A 72 -14.43 30.80 11.94
CA LEU A 72 -15.19 31.05 10.72
C LEU A 72 -14.46 31.99 9.75
N GLY A 73 -13.59 32.87 10.25
CA GLY A 73 -12.83 33.81 9.45
C GLY A 73 -11.77 33.14 8.59
N THR A 74 -11.15 32.09 9.12
CA THR A 74 -10.18 31.25 8.38
C THR A 74 -10.78 29.95 7.84
N SER A 75 -12.05 29.66 8.14
CA SER A 75 -12.68 28.37 7.84
C SER A 75 -11.84 27.19 8.34
N THR A 76 -11.35 27.30 9.58
CA THR A 76 -10.59 26.25 10.25
C THR A 76 -11.28 25.79 11.53
N MET A 77 -11.24 24.49 11.80
CA MET A 77 -11.67 23.90 13.06
C MET A 77 -10.45 23.26 13.71
N SER A 78 -10.04 23.77 14.86
CA SER A 78 -8.94 23.21 15.64
C SER A 78 -9.47 22.39 16.80
N ILE A 79 -9.06 21.13 16.85
CA ILE A 79 -9.41 20.17 17.89
C ILE A 79 -8.14 19.78 18.61
N ASN A 80 -8.15 19.97 19.93
CA ASN A 80 -7.07 19.52 20.80
C ASN A 80 -7.55 18.31 21.58
N LEU A 81 -6.92 17.15 21.38
CA LEU A 81 -7.22 15.90 22.06
C LEU A 81 -6.03 15.47 22.92
N PRO A 82 -6.23 15.14 24.20
CA PRO A 82 -5.20 14.53 25.02
C PRO A 82 -4.68 13.22 24.42
N GLN A 83 -3.35 13.07 24.33
CA GLN A 83 -2.69 11.90 23.72
C GLN A 83 -3.05 10.57 24.40
N VAL A 84 -3.52 10.59 25.65
CA VAL A 84 -3.96 9.38 26.37
C VAL A 84 -5.11 8.67 25.67
N TYR A 85 -6.00 9.42 24.99
CA TYR A 85 -7.17 8.86 24.30
C TYR A 85 -6.88 8.43 22.87
N LEU A 86 -5.80 8.93 22.27
CA LEU A 86 -5.44 8.62 20.90
C LEU A 86 -4.69 7.29 20.82
N GLU A 87 -4.95 6.53 19.76
CA GLU A 87 -4.04 5.48 19.32
C GLU A 87 -2.68 6.10 18.96
N TYR A 88 -1.63 5.28 18.95
CA TYR A 88 -0.30 5.74 18.59
C TYR A 88 -0.34 6.40 17.20
N THR A 89 -0.02 7.68 17.08
CA THR A 89 0.12 8.36 15.79
C THR A 89 1.54 8.88 15.63
N SER A 90 2.01 8.99 14.39
CA SER A 90 3.30 9.63 14.08
C SER A 90 3.14 10.55 12.87
N ALA A 91 4.08 11.47 12.65
CA ALA A 91 4.00 12.39 11.52
C ALA A 91 3.91 11.67 10.16
N ASP A 92 4.51 10.47 10.05
CA ASP A 92 4.57 9.68 8.82
C ASP A 92 3.69 8.42 8.87
N TRP A 93 2.68 8.37 9.75
CA TRP A 93 1.77 7.23 9.84
C TRP A 93 0.36 7.64 10.30
N ASP A 94 -0.63 7.19 9.53
CA ASP A 94 -2.04 7.36 9.86
C ASP A 94 -2.64 6.11 10.50
N PRO A 95 -3.49 6.29 11.54
CA PRO A 95 -4.18 5.20 12.19
C PRO A 95 -5.14 4.50 11.22
N PRO A 96 -5.46 3.21 11.46
CA PRO A 96 -6.27 2.44 10.52
C PRO A 96 -7.70 2.97 10.35
N SER A 97 -8.18 3.79 11.28
CA SER A 97 -9.49 4.45 11.16
C SER A 97 -9.54 5.54 10.08
N ARG A 98 -8.38 6.02 9.62
CA ARG A 98 -8.27 6.99 8.52
C ARG A 98 -7.98 6.34 7.16
N TRP A 99 -7.90 5.01 7.09
CA TRP A 99 -7.58 4.34 5.84
C TRP A 99 -8.79 4.28 4.92
N GLU A 100 -8.62 4.80 3.71
CA GLU A 100 -9.61 4.68 2.66
C GLU A 100 -9.43 3.38 1.88
N GLU A 101 -10.53 2.71 1.56
CA GLU A 101 -10.51 1.50 0.73
C GLU A 101 -10.34 1.79 -0.77
N GLY A 102 -10.35 3.08 -1.14
CA GLY A 102 -10.22 3.55 -2.51
C GLY A 102 -11.51 3.40 -3.31
N ILE A 103 -11.39 3.65 -4.61
CA ILE A 103 -12.52 3.71 -5.54
C ILE A 103 -12.59 2.41 -6.35
N PRO A 104 -13.79 1.87 -6.62
CA PRO A 104 -13.94 0.73 -7.50
C PRO A 104 -13.39 1.01 -8.90
N GLY A 105 -12.63 0.08 -9.46
CA GLY A 105 -11.99 0.28 -10.76
C GLY A 105 -11.27 -0.95 -11.28
N LEU A 106 -10.97 -0.94 -12.58
CA LEU A 106 -10.18 -1.97 -13.25
C LEU A 106 -8.76 -1.45 -13.50
N LEU A 107 -7.77 -2.33 -13.35
CA LEU A 107 -6.36 -2.03 -13.61
C LEU A 107 -5.75 -3.09 -14.51
N VAL A 108 -4.83 -2.65 -15.35
CA VAL A 108 -4.02 -3.50 -16.23
C VAL A 108 -2.60 -2.98 -16.16
N ASP A 109 -1.71 -3.83 -15.67
CA ASP A 109 -0.27 -3.62 -15.70
C ASP A 109 0.37 -4.58 -16.71
N TYR A 110 1.35 -4.08 -17.46
CA TYR A 110 2.08 -4.87 -18.44
C TYR A 110 3.53 -4.40 -18.54
N ASN A 111 4.44 -5.36 -18.63
CA ASN A 111 5.84 -5.16 -18.92
C ASN A 111 6.24 -6.11 -20.05
N VAL A 112 6.85 -5.58 -21.11
CA VAL A 112 7.30 -6.37 -22.26
C VAL A 112 8.74 -5.99 -22.60
N ASN A 113 9.63 -6.98 -22.57
CA ASN A 113 11.04 -6.82 -22.91
C ASN A 113 11.37 -7.64 -24.15
N ALA A 114 11.86 -6.97 -25.19
CA ALA A 114 12.38 -7.59 -26.41
C ALA A 114 13.90 -7.41 -26.49
N GLN A 115 14.62 -8.50 -26.76
CA GLN A 115 16.06 -8.51 -26.94
C GLN A 115 16.42 -9.27 -28.21
N THR A 116 17.35 -8.72 -28.98
CA THR A 116 18.02 -9.40 -30.08
C THR A 116 19.50 -9.55 -29.76
N GLN A 117 20.05 -10.73 -30.03
CA GLN A 117 21.47 -11.01 -29.86
C GLN A 117 22.01 -11.57 -31.17
N ARG A 118 23.05 -10.92 -31.70
CA ARG A 118 23.74 -11.36 -32.92
C ARG A 118 25.16 -11.79 -32.59
N GLN A 119 25.49 -13.04 -32.92
CA GLN A 119 26.82 -13.60 -32.68
C GLN A 119 27.70 -13.38 -33.92
N LEU A 120 28.78 -12.61 -33.76
CA LEU A 120 29.65 -12.18 -34.87
C LEU A 120 30.46 -13.32 -35.51
N LYS A 121 30.81 -14.37 -34.75
CA LYS A 121 31.63 -15.49 -35.24
C LYS A 121 30.84 -16.55 -36.02
N ASP A 122 29.57 -16.77 -35.68
CA ASP A 122 28.81 -17.94 -36.14
C ASP A 122 27.54 -17.57 -36.94
N HIS A 123 27.39 -16.28 -37.29
CA HIS A 123 26.22 -15.69 -37.97
C HIS A 123 24.87 -16.03 -37.31
N ASN A 124 24.88 -16.45 -36.06
CA ASN A 124 23.69 -16.89 -35.36
C ASN A 124 22.95 -15.69 -34.74
N GLN A 125 21.63 -15.67 -34.91
CA GLN A 125 20.76 -14.64 -34.37
C GLN A 125 19.77 -15.25 -33.39
N GLY A 126 19.70 -14.66 -32.21
CA GLY A 126 18.72 -14.98 -31.18
C GLY A 126 17.76 -13.81 -30.98
N TYR A 127 16.48 -14.13 -30.80
CA TYR A 127 15.45 -13.17 -30.46
C TYR A 127 14.68 -13.69 -29.25
N SER A 128 14.51 -12.85 -28.24
CA SER A 128 13.67 -13.17 -27.10
C SER A 128 12.71 -12.02 -26.79
N VAL A 129 11.44 -12.33 -26.63
CA VAL A 129 10.40 -11.43 -26.16
C VAL A 129 9.83 -12.05 -24.89
N ASN A 130 9.88 -11.36 -23.78
CA ASN A 130 9.28 -11.80 -22.53
C ASN A 130 8.29 -10.73 -22.09
N GLY A 131 7.18 -11.15 -21.50
CA GLY A 131 6.21 -10.24 -20.93
C GLY A 131 5.68 -10.76 -19.62
N ASN A 132 5.33 -9.86 -18.73
CA ASN A 132 4.55 -10.16 -17.55
C ASN A 132 3.58 -9.00 -17.31
N GLY A 133 2.58 -9.25 -16.49
CA GLY A 133 1.62 -8.22 -16.14
C GLY A 133 0.58 -8.71 -15.16
N THR A 134 -0.25 -7.78 -14.72
CA THR A 134 -1.30 -8.04 -13.74
C THR A 134 -2.59 -7.41 -14.22
N LEU A 135 -3.66 -8.21 -14.31
CA LEU A 135 -5.01 -7.68 -14.38
C LEU A 135 -5.54 -7.54 -12.95
N GLY A 136 -6.32 -6.50 -12.68
CA GLY A 136 -6.95 -6.37 -11.39
C GLY A 136 -8.27 -5.62 -11.42
N ALA A 137 -9.02 -5.83 -10.36
CA ALA A 137 -10.24 -5.10 -10.05
C ALA A 137 -10.23 -4.75 -8.56
N ASN A 138 -10.69 -3.54 -8.23
CA ASN A 138 -10.90 -3.10 -6.86
C ASN A 138 -12.39 -2.88 -6.65
N LEU A 139 -12.91 -3.34 -5.51
CA LEU A 139 -14.30 -3.11 -5.09
C LEU A 139 -14.37 -3.02 -3.58
N GLY A 140 -14.51 -1.80 -3.05
CA GLY A 140 -14.36 -1.54 -1.62
C GLY A 140 -13.03 -2.10 -1.11
N ALA A 141 -13.05 -2.82 0.01
CA ALA A 141 -11.85 -3.41 0.61
C ALA A 141 -11.21 -4.56 -0.19
N TRP A 142 -11.94 -5.11 -1.17
CA TRP A 142 -11.48 -6.26 -1.93
C TRP A 142 -10.66 -5.86 -3.14
N ARG A 143 -9.50 -6.49 -3.27
CA ARG A 143 -8.55 -6.28 -4.36
C ARG A 143 -8.35 -7.63 -5.06
N LEU A 144 -8.89 -7.76 -6.26
CA LEU A 144 -8.76 -8.95 -7.10
C LEU A 144 -7.59 -8.76 -8.07
N ARG A 145 -6.76 -9.78 -8.23
CA ARG A 145 -5.57 -9.76 -9.08
C ARG A 145 -5.43 -11.08 -9.85
N ALA A 146 -4.96 -10.98 -11.08
CA ALA A 146 -4.62 -12.09 -11.95
C ALA A 146 -3.29 -11.79 -12.65
N ASP A 147 -2.25 -12.54 -12.29
CA ASP A 147 -0.89 -12.34 -12.77
C ASP A 147 -0.65 -13.24 -13.99
N TRP A 148 -0.15 -12.69 -15.09
CA TRP A 148 0.20 -13.43 -16.30
C TRP A 148 1.67 -13.25 -16.67
N GLN A 149 2.25 -14.27 -17.30
CA GLN A 149 3.61 -14.23 -17.82
C GLN A 149 3.69 -14.94 -19.17
N THR A 150 4.55 -14.42 -20.04
CA THR A 150 4.82 -14.98 -21.37
C THR A 150 6.31 -14.93 -21.68
N GLN A 151 6.78 -15.95 -22.35
CA GLN A 151 8.16 -16.06 -22.83
C GLN A 151 8.15 -16.61 -24.25
N TYR A 152 8.76 -15.87 -25.16
CA TYR A 152 9.07 -16.27 -26.51
C TYR A 152 10.58 -16.15 -26.70
N ALA A 153 11.27 -17.25 -26.99
CA ALA A 153 12.70 -17.24 -27.26
C ALA A 153 13.03 -18.15 -28.44
N HIS A 154 13.77 -17.61 -29.40
CA HIS A 154 14.27 -18.32 -30.57
C HIS A 154 15.78 -18.11 -30.67
N GLN A 155 16.55 -19.19 -30.84
CA GLN A 155 18.00 -19.12 -30.93
C GLN A 155 18.53 -20.06 -32.02
N GLY A 156 18.79 -19.51 -33.20
CA GLY A 156 19.40 -20.23 -34.31
C GLY A 156 18.65 -21.48 -34.74
N LYS A 157 19.33 -22.64 -34.67
CA LYS A 157 18.76 -23.95 -35.02
C LYS A 157 17.98 -24.62 -33.89
N SER A 158 17.90 -24.00 -32.71
CA SER A 158 17.14 -24.56 -31.58
C SER A 158 15.64 -24.33 -31.77
N PRO A 159 14.78 -25.26 -31.31
CA PRO A 159 13.34 -25.06 -31.35
C PRO A 159 12.93 -23.81 -30.58
N THR A 160 11.99 -23.06 -31.14
CA THR A 160 11.42 -21.87 -30.50
C THR A 160 10.72 -22.27 -29.20
N ARG A 161 11.10 -21.65 -28.09
CA ARG A 161 10.44 -21.82 -26.80
C ARG A 161 9.37 -20.75 -26.66
N THR A 162 8.11 -21.19 -26.59
CA THR A 162 6.95 -20.33 -26.34
C THR A 162 6.23 -20.84 -25.10
N ASN A 163 6.02 -19.97 -24.12
CA ASN A 163 5.21 -20.27 -22.94
C ASN A 163 4.32 -19.07 -22.64
N TRP A 164 3.03 -19.31 -22.39
CA TRP A 164 2.11 -18.31 -21.87
C TRP A 164 1.32 -18.95 -20.74
N ASP A 165 1.34 -18.32 -19.58
CA ASP A 165 0.78 -18.88 -18.36
C ASP A 165 0.12 -17.79 -17.52
N TRP A 166 -1.02 -18.13 -16.93
CA TRP A 166 -1.63 -17.35 -15.86
C TRP A 166 -1.07 -17.87 -14.53
N SER A 167 -0.09 -17.14 -14.04
CA SER A 167 0.72 -17.56 -12.91
C SER A 167 -0.01 -17.54 -11.57
N ARG A 168 -1.05 -16.72 -11.40
CA ARG A 168 -1.76 -16.59 -10.12
C ARG A 168 -3.13 -15.93 -10.27
N TYR A 169 -4.13 -16.43 -9.55
CA TYR A 169 -5.42 -15.76 -9.34
C TYR A 169 -5.74 -15.64 -7.85
N TYR A 170 -5.97 -14.41 -7.38
CA TYR A 170 -6.20 -14.17 -5.96
C TYR A 170 -7.03 -12.92 -5.69
N ALA A 171 -7.71 -12.93 -4.56
CA ALA A 171 -8.35 -11.77 -3.97
C ALA A 171 -7.78 -11.56 -2.58
N TYR A 172 -7.52 -10.31 -2.21
CA TYR A 172 -7.07 -9.99 -0.86
C TYR A 172 -7.79 -8.77 -0.31
N ARG A 173 -7.85 -8.70 1.01
CA ARG A 173 -8.33 -7.53 1.76
C ARG A 173 -7.53 -7.35 3.04
N ALA A 174 -7.41 -6.10 3.47
CA ALA A 174 -6.88 -5.79 4.79
C ALA A 174 -7.93 -6.08 5.88
N ILE A 175 -7.46 -6.50 7.06
CA ILE A 175 -8.23 -6.60 8.30
C ILE A 175 -7.50 -5.75 9.35
N PRO A 176 -7.79 -4.44 9.41
CA PRO A 176 -7.13 -3.50 10.31
C PRO A 176 -7.12 -3.93 11.79
N ARG A 177 -8.24 -4.49 12.27
CA ARG A 177 -8.39 -4.95 13.67
C ARG A 177 -7.37 -6.02 14.08
N LEU A 178 -6.93 -6.83 13.12
CA LEU A 178 -5.95 -7.90 13.34
C LEU A 178 -4.55 -7.51 12.84
N ARG A 179 -4.39 -6.32 12.24
CA ARG A 179 -3.18 -5.90 11.50
C ARG A 179 -2.73 -6.97 10.51
N ALA A 180 -3.69 -7.58 9.82
CA ALA A 180 -3.47 -8.74 8.98
C ALA A 180 -4.11 -8.55 7.61
N LYS A 181 -3.57 -9.26 6.62
CA LYS A 181 -4.09 -9.37 5.26
C LYS A 181 -4.69 -10.76 5.09
N LEU A 182 -5.95 -10.79 4.69
CA LEU A 182 -6.65 -12.01 4.29
C LEU A 182 -6.49 -12.17 2.77
N THR A 183 -5.90 -13.28 2.34
CA THR A 183 -5.78 -13.67 0.94
C THR A 183 -6.63 -14.91 0.67
N MET A 184 -7.36 -14.91 -0.44
CA MET A 184 -8.16 -16.02 -0.94
C MET A 184 -7.78 -16.34 -2.39
N GLY A 185 -7.59 -17.61 -2.68
CA GLY A 185 -7.16 -18.10 -4.00
C GLY A 185 -5.75 -18.63 -3.96
N GLU A 186 -5.01 -18.46 -5.04
CA GLU A 186 -3.63 -18.93 -5.17
C GLU A 186 -2.67 -17.97 -4.47
N ASP A 187 -1.77 -18.48 -3.65
CA ASP A 187 -0.70 -17.71 -3.01
C ASP A 187 0.52 -18.60 -2.74
N TYR A 188 1.59 -17.97 -2.28
CA TYR A 188 2.77 -18.64 -1.76
C TYR A 188 2.78 -18.51 -0.25
N LEU A 189 3.12 -19.59 0.45
CA LEU A 189 3.36 -19.51 1.88
C LEU A 189 4.70 -18.81 2.08
N THR A 190 4.71 -17.68 2.78
CA THR A 190 5.94 -17.07 3.29
C THR A 190 6.03 -17.43 4.76
N SER A 191 7.09 -18.16 5.14
CA SER A 191 7.33 -18.58 6.52
C SER A 191 8.82 -18.58 6.83
N ASP A 192 9.19 -18.18 8.04
CA ASP A 192 10.57 -18.24 8.53
C ASP A 192 11.03 -19.67 8.87
N ILE A 193 10.08 -20.59 9.08
CA ILE A 193 10.34 -21.94 9.60
C ILE A 193 10.29 -22.99 8.50
N PHE A 194 9.43 -22.79 7.50
CA PHE A 194 9.19 -23.75 6.43
C PHE A 194 9.58 -23.19 5.08
N ASP A 195 10.00 -24.09 4.18
CA ASP A 195 10.17 -23.72 2.79
C ASP A 195 8.86 -23.20 2.21
N SER A 196 8.96 -22.12 1.44
CA SER A 196 7.81 -21.56 0.75
C SER A 196 7.24 -22.58 -0.24
N PHE A 197 5.92 -22.62 -0.40
CA PHE A 197 5.27 -23.43 -1.43
C PHE A 197 4.00 -22.74 -1.92
N ARG A 198 3.63 -23.03 -3.17
CA ARG A 198 2.38 -22.54 -3.76
C ARG A 198 1.20 -23.35 -3.24
N PHE A 199 0.14 -22.67 -2.86
CA PHE A 199 -1.12 -23.28 -2.45
C PHE A 199 -2.31 -22.52 -3.05
N ALA A 200 -3.48 -23.15 -3.04
CA ALA A 200 -4.75 -22.51 -3.39
C ALA A 200 -5.70 -22.69 -2.21
N GLY A 201 -6.07 -21.59 -1.56
CA GLY A 201 -6.88 -21.65 -0.34
C GLY A 201 -7.09 -20.29 0.31
N LEU A 202 -7.14 -20.28 1.64
CA LEU A 202 -7.26 -19.09 2.46
C LEU A 202 -6.01 -18.91 3.30
N SER A 203 -5.55 -17.67 3.42
CA SER A 203 -4.40 -17.31 4.24
C SER A 203 -4.67 -16.01 4.98
N LEU A 204 -4.33 -15.98 6.26
CA LEU A 204 -4.43 -14.78 7.09
C LEU A 204 -3.05 -14.54 7.72
N VAL A 205 -2.38 -13.48 7.26
CA VAL A 205 -0.99 -13.17 7.64
C VAL A 205 -0.92 -11.74 8.15
N SER A 206 -0.20 -11.51 9.24
CA SER A 206 0.10 -10.16 9.72
C SER A 206 0.90 -9.38 8.66
N ASP A 207 0.58 -8.11 8.45
CA ASP A 207 1.23 -7.28 7.42
C ASP A 207 1.96 -6.10 8.06
N ASP A 208 3.29 -6.12 8.03
CA ASP A 208 4.12 -5.08 8.64
C ASP A 208 3.98 -3.71 7.98
N ASN A 209 3.46 -3.63 6.74
CA ASN A 209 3.18 -2.34 6.11
C ASN A 209 2.06 -1.58 6.83
N MET A 210 1.25 -2.28 7.62
CA MET A 210 0.25 -1.68 8.50
C MET A 210 0.88 -0.97 9.70
N LEU A 211 2.15 -1.25 10.02
CA LEU A 211 2.86 -0.65 11.13
C LEU A 211 3.46 0.72 10.78
N PRO A 212 3.60 1.61 11.78
CA PRO A 212 4.39 2.82 11.66
C PRO A 212 5.80 2.53 11.10
N PRO A 213 6.36 3.40 10.24
CA PRO A 213 7.68 3.20 9.64
C PRO A 213 8.76 2.79 10.64
N ASN A 214 8.73 3.36 11.86
CA ASN A 214 9.69 3.09 12.93
C ASN A 214 9.64 1.67 13.50
N LEU A 215 8.59 0.91 13.18
CA LEU A 215 8.38 -0.47 13.61
C LEU A 215 8.46 -1.48 12.46
N ARG A 216 8.72 -1.02 11.22
CA ARG A 216 8.88 -1.90 10.06
C ARG A 216 10.30 -2.47 10.01
N GLY A 217 10.42 -3.73 9.59
CA GLY A 217 11.71 -4.40 9.43
C GLY A 217 12.52 -3.93 8.20
N TYR A 218 13.77 -4.44 8.10
CA TYR A 218 14.77 -4.06 7.09
C TYR A 218 14.53 -4.63 5.69
N ALA A 219 14.27 -3.79 4.67
CA ALA A 219 14.18 -4.21 3.26
C ALA A 219 15.57 -4.50 2.63
N PRO A 220 15.80 -5.68 2.02
CA PRO A 220 17.09 -6.04 1.43
C PRO A 220 17.30 -5.32 0.09
N GLU A 221 18.47 -4.70 -0.07
CA GLU A 221 18.86 -4.07 -1.33
C GLU A 221 19.71 -5.03 -2.18
N ILE A 222 19.24 -5.35 -3.39
CA ILE A 222 20.00 -6.17 -4.34
C ILE A 222 20.93 -5.25 -5.14
N ASN A 223 22.21 -5.29 -4.79
CA ASN A 223 23.27 -4.55 -5.47
C ASN A 223 24.13 -5.50 -6.31
N GLY A 224 24.31 -5.19 -7.60
CA GLY A 224 25.15 -5.97 -8.50
C GLY A 224 25.82 -5.11 -9.58
N VAL A 225 26.86 -5.68 -10.20
CA VAL A 225 27.61 -5.05 -11.29
C VAL A 225 27.53 -5.95 -12.52
N ALA A 226 27.00 -5.41 -13.63
CA ALA A 226 26.99 -6.06 -14.93
C ALA A 226 28.10 -5.46 -15.80
N ARG A 227 28.91 -6.32 -16.45
CA ARG A 227 30.01 -5.88 -17.33
C ARG A 227 29.55 -5.45 -18.73
N THR A 228 28.31 -5.80 -19.10
CA THR A 228 27.69 -5.49 -20.39
C THR A 228 26.22 -5.13 -20.16
N ASN A 229 25.53 -4.68 -21.22
CA ASN A 229 24.06 -4.63 -21.20
C ASN A 229 23.52 -6.01 -20.81
N ALA A 230 22.77 -6.07 -19.72
CA ALA A 230 22.33 -7.31 -19.10
C ALA A 230 20.84 -7.25 -18.81
N LYS A 231 20.16 -8.36 -19.12
CA LYS A 231 18.79 -8.61 -18.71
C LYS A 231 18.81 -9.17 -17.29
N VAL A 232 18.32 -8.42 -16.32
CA VAL A 232 18.24 -8.87 -14.92
C VAL A 232 16.83 -9.38 -14.64
N VAL A 233 16.73 -10.65 -14.29
CA VAL A 233 15.48 -11.32 -13.93
C VAL A 233 15.58 -11.71 -12.46
N ILE A 234 14.71 -11.16 -11.62
CA ILE A 234 14.55 -11.56 -10.24
C ILE A 234 13.34 -12.49 -10.19
N SER A 235 13.54 -13.73 -9.77
CA SER A 235 12.47 -14.71 -9.64
C SER A 235 12.48 -15.38 -8.27
N GLN A 236 11.30 -15.78 -7.84
CA GLN A 236 11.09 -16.55 -6.62
C GLN A 236 10.15 -17.70 -6.97
N GLN A 237 10.60 -18.94 -6.72
CA GLN A 237 9.84 -20.17 -6.96
C GLN A 237 9.24 -20.29 -8.37
N GLY A 238 10.01 -19.88 -9.39
CA GLY A 238 9.59 -19.96 -10.79
C GLY A 238 8.72 -18.81 -11.28
N ARG A 239 8.31 -17.86 -10.42
CA ARG A 239 7.65 -16.61 -10.82
C ARG A 239 8.66 -15.48 -10.95
N VAL A 240 8.61 -14.73 -12.04
CA VAL A 240 9.41 -13.50 -12.21
C VAL A 240 8.77 -12.38 -11.38
N LEU A 241 9.49 -11.90 -10.36
CA LEU A 241 9.08 -10.77 -9.52
C LEU A 241 9.36 -9.44 -10.22
N GLN A 242 10.51 -9.35 -10.88
CA GLN A 242 10.92 -8.15 -11.59
C GLN A 242 11.87 -8.52 -12.72
N GLU A 243 11.72 -7.85 -13.85
CA GLU A 243 12.60 -7.99 -14.99
C GLU A 243 12.94 -6.61 -15.54
N ASN A 244 14.23 -6.28 -15.56
CA ASN A 244 14.72 -4.99 -16.06
C ASN A 244 15.93 -5.19 -16.97
N LEU A 245 15.99 -4.40 -18.04
CA LEU A 245 17.19 -4.23 -18.86
C LEU A 245 18.11 -3.21 -18.20
N CYS A 246 19.28 -3.64 -17.76
CA CYS A 246 20.33 -2.74 -17.31
C CYS A 246 21.23 -2.42 -18.52
N GLY A 247 21.21 -1.17 -18.96
CA GLY A 247 22.00 -0.68 -20.10
C GLY A 247 23.08 0.34 -19.69
N TYR A 248 24.03 0.60 -20.59
CA TYR A 248 25.03 1.67 -20.46
C TYR A 248 24.37 3.04 -20.21
N ARG A 249 24.49 3.56 -19.00
CA ARG A 249 24.33 4.97 -18.64
C ARG A 249 25.73 5.50 -18.44
N THR A 250 26.12 6.48 -19.25
CA THR A 250 27.40 7.19 -19.16
C THR A 250 27.51 7.88 -17.79
N LEU A 251 28.08 7.18 -16.82
CA LEU A 251 28.66 7.80 -15.63
C LEU A 251 30.03 8.36 -16.02
N PRO A 252 30.48 9.48 -15.43
CA PRO A 252 31.71 10.18 -15.82
C PRO A 252 33.02 9.44 -15.48
N TYR A 253 32.95 8.17 -15.04
CA TYR A 253 34.14 7.36 -14.74
C TYR A 253 34.13 6.04 -15.54
N PRO A 254 35.25 5.69 -16.20
CA PRO A 254 35.33 4.47 -17.00
C PRO A 254 35.39 3.22 -16.11
N GLY A 255 34.47 2.29 -16.34
CA GLY A 255 34.71 0.86 -16.03
C GLY A 255 33.61 0.08 -15.32
N TYR A 256 32.67 0.71 -14.61
CA TYR A 256 31.70 -0.04 -13.81
C TYR A 256 30.34 0.68 -13.67
N GLN A 257 29.24 -0.05 -13.88
CA GLN A 257 27.89 0.38 -13.53
C GLN A 257 27.37 -0.42 -12.34
N ARG A 258 26.81 0.29 -11.35
CA ARG A 258 25.90 -0.32 -10.37
C ARG A 258 24.52 -0.41 -11.00
N CYS A 259 24.00 -1.63 -11.14
CA CYS A 259 22.56 -1.84 -11.30
C CYS A 259 22.02 -2.00 -9.87
N GLY A 260 21.60 -0.89 -9.26
CA GLY A 260 20.85 -0.93 -8.01
C GLY A 260 19.40 -1.27 -8.35
N ILE A 261 18.99 -2.51 -8.17
CA ILE A 261 17.57 -2.86 -8.22
C ILE A 261 17.12 -2.96 -6.77
N ARG A 262 16.37 -1.95 -6.34
CA ARG A 262 15.57 -2.09 -5.11
C ARG A 262 14.44 -3.05 -5.42
N ALA A 263 14.68 -4.32 -5.19
CA ALA A 263 13.59 -5.23 -4.97
C ALA A 263 12.95 -4.80 -3.66
N PHE A 264 11.69 -4.36 -3.70
CA PHE A 264 10.82 -4.45 -2.54
C PHE A 264 10.47 -5.94 -2.36
N GLY A 265 11.50 -6.76 -2.10
CA GLY A 265 11.32 -8.07 -1.54
C GLY A 265 10.99 -7.83 -0.07
N TYR A 266 9.81 -8.29 0.35
CA TYR A 266 9.46 -8.33 1.75
C TYR A 266 10.60 -9.02 2.49
N PRO A 267 11.30 -8.33 3.40
CA PRO A 267 11.92 -9.02 4.49
C PRO A 267 10.80 -9.43 5.44
N TYR A 268 10.95 -10.62 6.01
CA TYR A 268 10.04 -11.25 6.96
C TYR A 268 8.77 -11.79 6.28
#